data_AF-A0A926G217-F1
#
_entry.id   AF-A0A926G217-F1
#
_cell.length_a   1.000
_cell.length_b   1.000
_cell.length_c   1.000
_cell.angle_alpha   90.00
_cell.angle_beta   90.00
_cell.angle_gamma   90.00
#
_symmetry.space_group_name_H-M   'P 1'
#
loop_
_entity.id
_entity.type
_entity.pdbx_description
1 polymer ?
#
loop_
_entity_poly.entity_id
_entity_poly.type
_entity_poly.pdbx_seq_one_letter_code
_entity_poly.pdbx_strand_id
1 'polypeptide(L)'
;MKLRLVSAACAALLMSGAASAQTVYSNDFDGNVVTGAGVSVTSSNASGTGTATSGSWNASGWAGSFLRNDSVSPITTTEFSFSGLGSHTQIALGGVLGMLDSWDSTNGNPAPDWLQVLVNGNVVAQLTANNASGNNTEYGGGTVIALHQNTDGQTTYSDTLVDFANSPWATFAHTGSTLTIAFRAAGAGWQGGADESWGLDDFSVTASGATSPVPEPAAWGMMIGGFGLAGMTMRRRRAGVALA
;
A
#
# COMPACT_ATOMS: atom_id res chain seq x y z
N MET A 1 68.28 -13.24 -8.88
CA MET A 1 67.49 -13.18 -7.63
C MET A 1 66.19 -12.45 -7.95
N LYS A 2 65.04 -13.09 -7.69
CA LYS A 2 63.74 -12.85 -8.34
C LYS A 2 63.05 -11.57 -7.85
N LEU A 3 62.58 -10.74 -8.79
CA LEU A 3 61.73 -9.56 -8.57
C LEU A 3 60.32 -10.04 -8.18
N ARG A 4 59.81 -9.68 -6.99
CA ARG A 4 58.43 -9.96 -6.58
C ARG A 4 57.56 -8.73 -6.84
N LEU A 5 56.70 -8.79 -7.86
CA LEU A 5 55.56 -7.88 -7.99
C LEU A 5 54.52 -8.28 -6.94
N VAL A 6 54.15 -7.33 -6.08
CA VAL A 6 52.99 -7.44 -5.20
C VAL A 6 51.86 -6.65 -5.86
N SER A 7 50.91 -7.36 -6.45
CA SER A 7 49.64 -6.77 -6.92
C SER A 7 48.71 -6.59 -5.73
N ALA A 8 48.43 -5.35 -5.35
CA ALA A 8 47.38 -5.02 -4.40
C ALA A 8 46.03 -4.91 -5.15
N ALA A 9 45.17 -5.91 -4.98
CA ALA A 9 43.79 -5.85 -5.44
C ALA A 9 42.94 -5.19 -4.35
N CYS A 10 42.46 -3.97 -4.59
CA CYS A 10 41.41 -3.35 -3.76
C CYS A 10 40.06 -3.96 -4.15
N ALA A 11 39.50 -4.80 -3.29
CA ALA A 11 38.12 -5.23 -3.38
C ALA A 11 37.21 -4.13 -2.81
N ALA A 12 36.42 -3.46 -3.67
CA ALA A 12 35.36 -2.58 -3.24
C ALA A 12 34.14 -3.43 -2.86
N LEU A 13 33.84 -3.53 -1.55
CA LEU A 13 32.60 -4.13 -1.07
C LEU A 13 31.43 -3.20 -1.40
N LEU A 14 30.58 -3.60 -2.36
CA LEU A 14 29.26 -3.02 -2.55
C LEU A 14 28.36 -3.55 -1.41
N MET A 15 28.07 -2.69 -0.44
CA MET A 15 27.05 -2.99 0.57
C MET A 15 25.67 -2.80 -0.06
N SER A 16 25.02 -3.90 -0.42
CA SER A 16 23.59 -3.90 -0.75
C SER A 16 22.79 -3.58 0.52
N GLY A 17 22.21 -2.39 0.59
CA GLY A 17 21.25 -2.05 1.67
C GLY A 17 20.07 -3.02 1.61
N ALA A 18 19.67 -3.57 2.76
CA ALA A 18 18.47 -4.38 2.86
C ALA A 18 17.25 -3.52 2.47
N ALA A 19 16.39 -4.05 1.60
CA ALA A 19 15.12 -3.42 1.29
C ALA A 19 14.26 -3.42 2.56
N SER A 20 14.03 -2.24 3.15
CA SER A 20 13.08 -2.05 4.24
C SER A 20 11.73 -1.63 3.66
N ALA A 21 10.65 -2.21 4.18
CA ALA A 21 9.30 -1.72 3.91
C ALA A 21 9.07 -0.44 4.71
N GLN A 22 8.66 0.62 4.03
CA GLN A 22 8.34 1.92 4.60
C GLN A 22 6.82 2.08 4.68
N THR A 23 6.30 2.42 5.85
CA THR A 23 4.90 2.86 5.98
C THR A 23 4.72 4.18 5.23
N VAL A 24 3.85 4.16 4.23
CA VAL A 24 3.44 5.35 3.45
C VAL A 24 2.30 6.05 4.16
N TYR A 25 1.33 5.27 4.64
CA TYR A 25 0.15 5.78 5.32
C TYR A 25 -0.45 4.71 6.22
N SER A 26 -1.01 5.11 7.36
CA SER A 26 -1.95 4.28 8.11
C SER A 26 -3.02 5.14 8.75
N ASN A 27 -4.23 4.60 8.88
CA ASN A 27 -5.35 5.25 9.54
C ASN A 27 -6.25 4.17 10.15
N ASP A 28 -6.36 4.17 11.47
CA ASP A 28 -7.30 3.33 12.23
C ASP A 28 -8.66 4.00 12.45
N PHE A 29 -8.85 5.20 11.88
CA PHE A 29 -10.05 6.01 11.99
C PHE A 29 -10.49 6.38 13.43
N ASP A 30 -9.67 6.06 14.44
CA ASP A 30 -9.78 6.45 15.85
C ASP A 30 -8.94 7.69 16.20
N GLY A 31 -8.46 8.39 15.16
CA GLY A 31 -7.68 9.62 15.28
C GLY A 31 -6.17 9.39 15.23
N ASN A 32 -5.71 8.14 15.07
CA ASN A 32 -4.30 7.85 14.87
C ASN A 32 -4.01 7.66 13.37
N VAL A 33 -3.53 8.75 12.78
CA VAL A 33 -3.13 8.81 11.37
C VAL A 33 -1.62 8.96 11.28
N VAL A 34 -0.97 8.09 10.52
CA VAL A 34 0.46 8.17 10.21
C VAL A 34 0.63 8.44 8.72
N THR A 35 1.46 9.44 8.39
CA THR A 35 1.86 9.72 7.01
C THR A 35 3.38 9.68 6.90
N GLY A 36 3.88 8.95 5.91
CA GLY A 36 5.31 8.84 5.65
C GLY A 36 5.96 10.19 5.32
N ALA A 37 7.24 10.35 5.67
CA ALA A 37 7.96 11.59 5.40
C ALA A 37 7.97 11.94 3.91
N GLY A 38 7.57 13.17 3.56
CA GLY A 38 7.49 13.66 2.18
C GLY A 38 6.25 13.22 1.41
N VAL A 39 5.42 12.35 1.97
CA VAL A 39 4.16 11.90 1.37
C VAL A 39 3.04 12.89 1.71
N SER A 40 2.23 13.23 0.72
CA SER A 40 0.95 13.93 0.92
C SER A 40 -0.19 13.00 0.58
N VAL A 41 -1.21 12.97 1.43
CA VAL A 41 -2.40 12.12 1.26
C VAL A 41 -3.64 13.00 1.36
N THR A 42 -4.56 12.84 0.41
CA THR A 42 -5.88 13.43 0.46
C THR A 42 -6.93 12.34 0.33
N SER A 43 -7.93 12.34 1.19
CA SER A 43 -9.10 11.46 1.09
C SER A 43 -10.32 12.24 0.62
N SER A 44 -11.19 11.63 -0.17
CA SER A 44 -12.46 12.22 -0.63
C SER A 44 -13.62 11.24 -0.49
N ASN A 45 -14.84 11.79 -0.39
CA ASN A 45 -16.12 11.08 -0.42
C ASN A 45 -16.29 9.92 0.59
N ALA A 46 -15.75 10.04 1.79
CA ALA A 46 -16.22 9.23 2.91
C ALA A 46 -17.59 9.78 3.36
N SER A 47 -18.61 8.93 3.49
CA SER A 47 -19.92 9.36 4.01
C SER A 47 -19.84 9.73 5.49
N GLY A 48 -18.95 9.08 6.24
CA GLY A 48 -18.72 9.35 7.66
C GLY A 48 -17.92 8.23 8.32
N THR A 49 -18.15 8.05 9.62
CA THR A 49 -17.58 6.96 10.41
C THR A 49 -18.70 6.13 11.06
N GLY A 50 -18.53 4.81 11.08
CA GLY A 50 -19.33 3.91 11.92
C GLY A 50 -18.62 3.62 13.25
N THR A 51 -19.23 2.79 14.11
CA THR A 51 -18.62 2.35 15.37
C THR A 51 -18.68 0.83 15.46
N ALA A 52 -17.52 0.19 15.56
CA ALA A 52 -17.41 -1.24 15.69
C ALA A 52 -17.98 -1.71 17.03
N THR A 53 -18.76 -2.78 17.02
CA THR A 53 -19.16 -3.49 18.23
C THR A 53 -18.02 -4.36 18.74
N SER A 54 -18.14 -4.80 19.99
CA SER A 54 -17.18 -5.71 20.60
C SER A 54 -17.33 -7.13 20.05
N GLY A 55 -16.23 -7.72 19.60
CA GLY A 55 -16.16 -9.10 19.11
C GLY A 55 -14.73 -9.55 18.82
N SER A 56 -14.57 -10.78 18.32
CA SER A 56 -13.23 -11.34 18.02
C SER A 56 -12.50 -10.56 16.93
N TRP A 57 -13.24 -9.89 16.04
CA TRP A 57 -12.71 -9.07 14.95
C TRP A 57 -11.94 -7.83 15.42
N ASN A 58 -12.16 -7.35 16.65
CA ASN A 58 -11.41 -6.19 17.16
C ASN A 58 -9.90 -6.48 17.22
N ALA A 59 -9.49 -7.73 17.46
CA ALA A 59 -8.08 -8.12 17.47
C ALA A 59 -7.43 -8.09 16.07
N SER A 60 -8.25 -8.04 15.02
CA SER A 60 -7.83 -7.97 13.62
C SER A 60 -7.90 -6.56 13.04
N GLY A 61 -8.19 -5.55 13.86
CA GLY A 61 -8.18 -4.14 13.45
C GLY A 61 -9.55 -3.50 13.24
N TRP A 62 -10.66 -4.25 13.24
CA TRP A 62 -12.00 -3.66 13.20
C TRP A 62 -12.47 -3.24 14.59
N ALA A 63 -12.15 -2.03 15.04
CA ALA A 63 -12.37 -1.60 16.41
C ALA A 63 -12.63 -0.08 16.48
N GLY A 64 -13.30 0.37 17.54
CA GLY A 64 -13.55 1.80 17.71
C GLY A 64 -14.37 2.36 16.54
N SER A 65 -13.85 3.38 15.87
CA SER A 65 -14.47 4.03 14.72
C SER A 65 -13.87 3.49 13.43
N PHE A 66 -14.70 3.19 12.44
CA PHE A 66 -14.24 2.79 11.11
C PHE A 66 -14.79 3.76 10.05
N LEU A 67 -14.13 3.89 8.90
CA LEU A 67 -14.67 4.66 7.78
C LEU A 67 -15.90 3.95 7.23
N ARG A 68 -17.01 4.68 7.04
CA ARG A 68 -18.24 4.16 6.43
C ARG A 68 -18.60 4.92 5.16
N ASN A 69 -19.05 4.19 4.15
CA ASN A 69 -19.73 4.75 2.99
C ASN A 69 -21.03 3.99 2.74
N ASP A 70 -22.11 4.74 2.82
CA ASP A 70 -23.50 4.34 2.65
C ASP A 70 -24.14 5.13 1.48
N SER A 71 -23.32 5.63 0.56
CA SER A 71 -23.83 6.56 -0.45
C SER A 71 -24.88 5.91 -1.35
N VAL A 72 -26.00 6.62 -1.49
CA VAL A 72 -27.08 6.30 -2.42
C VAL A 72 -26.88 7.05 -3.73
N SER A 73 -27.57 6.64 -4.80
CA SER A 73 -27.44 7.23 -6.14
C SER A 73 -27.42 8.77 -6.13
N PRO A 74 -26.33 9.43 -6.58
CA PRO A 74 -25.15 8.83 -7.19
C PRO A 74 -24.22 8.14 -6.18
N ILE A 75 -23.88 6.87 -6.46
CA ILE A 75 -22.90 6.13 -5.67
C ILE A 75 -21.56 6.87 -5.72
N THR A 76 -21.02 7.18 -4.55
CA THR A 76 -19.74 7.88 -4.42
C THR A 76 -18.58 6.90 -4.29
N THR A 77 -17.40 7.31 -4.77
CA THR A 77 -16.17 6.54 -4.62
C THR A 77 -15.32 7.20 -3.55
N THR A 78 -15.06 6.47 -2.46
CA THR A 78 -14.08 6.90 -1.46
C THR A 78 -12.69 6.69 -2.03
N GLU A 79 -11.92 7.76 -2.17
CA GLU A 79 -10.59 7.69 -2.78
C GLU A 79 -9.52 8.31 -1.87
N PHE A 80 -8.41 7.60 -1.74
CA PHE A 80 -7.16 8.06 -1.15
C PHE A 80 -6.16 8.35 -2.28
N SER A 81 -5.76 9.60 -2.40
CA SER A 81 -4.79 10.09 -3.37
C SER A 81 -3.46 10.37 -2.68
N PHE A 82 -2.40 9.69 -3.11
CA PHE A 82 -1.05 9.80 -2.60
C PHE A 82 -0.15 10.52 -3.60
N SER A 83 0.71 11.39 -3.09
CA SER A 83 1.79 12.02 -3.87
C SER A 83 3.05 12.14 -3.04
N GLY A 84 4.20 12.31 -3.70
CA GLY A 84 5.49 12.38 -3.04
C GLY A 84 5.99 11.02 -2.55
N LEU A 85 5.53 9.92 -3.14
CA LEU A 85 6.06 8.59 -2.84
C LEU A 85 7.53 8.54 -3.26
N GLY A 86 8.40 8.12 -2.34
CA GLY A 86 9.83 7.92 -2.59
C GLY A 86 10.12 6.78 -3.57
N SER A 87 11.40 6.45 -3.80
CA SER A 87 11.75 5.30 -4.65
C SER A 87 11.28 3.98 -4.01
N HIS A 88 10.59 3.16 -4.79
CA HIS A 88 10.12 1.83 -4.41
C HIS A 88 9.83 1.00 -5.67
N THR A 89 9.55 -0.29 -5.51
CA THR A 89 9.17 -1.19 -6.61
C THR A 89 7.85 -1.92 -6.37
N GLN A 90 7.31 -1.83 -5.16
CA GLN A 90 6.09 -2.51 -4.77
C GLN A 90 5.31 -1.68 -3.75
N ILE A 91 4.00 -1.79 -3.82
CA ILE A 91 3.05 -1.32 -2.79
C ILE A 91 2.33 -2.54 -2.23
N ALA A 92 2.12 -2.54 -0.92
CA ALA A 92 1.21 -3.45 -0.24
C ALA A 92 0.17 -2.66 0.56
N LEU A 93 -1.10 -3.03 0.38
CA LEU A 93 -2.25 -2.51 1.09
C LEU A 93 -2.61 -3.46 2.24
N GLY A 94 -3.10 -2.90 3.34
CA GLY A 94 -3.64 -3.66 4.46
C GLY A 94 -4.84 -2.98 5.08
N GLY A 95 -5.61 -3.76 5.84
CA GLY A 95 -6.79 -3.30 6.58
C GLY A 95 -7.91 -4.32 6.53
N VAL A 96 -9.05 -3.92 7.10
CA VAL A 96 -10.28 -4.72 7.14
C VAL A 96 -11.36 -4.01 6.34
N LEU A 97 -12.01 -4.74 5.42
CA LEU A 97 -13.21 -4.29 4.74
C LEU A 97 -14.45 -4.90 5.42
N GLY A 98 -15.45 -4.07 5.64
CA GLY A 98 -16.78 -4.49 6.06
C GLY A 98 -17.77 -4.41 4.90
N MET A 99 -18.40 -5.52 4.57
CA MET A 99 -19.67 -5.54 3.83
C MET A 99 -20.77 -5.57 4.88
N LEU A 100 -21.35 -4.41 5.13
CA LEU A 100 -22.21 -4.15 6.29
C LEU A 100 -23.68 -4.13 5.86
N ASP A 101 -24.54 -4.52 6.79
CA ASP A 101 -25.98 -4.55 6.59
C ASP A 101 -26.40 -5.53 5.47
N SER A 102 -27.33 -5.16 4.58
CA SER A 102 -28.13 -6.07 3.78
C SER A 102 -27.54 -6.54 2.44
N TRP A 103 -26.22 -6.74 2.32
CA TRP A 103 -25.61 -7.20 1.05
C TRP A 103 -26.33 -8.42 0.45
N ASP A 104 -26.79 -8.31 -0.80
CA ASP A 104 -27.65 -9.30 -1.47
C ASP A 104 -26.91 -10.14 -2.52
N SER A 105 -25.59 -10.23 -2.43
CA SER A 105 -24.78 -11.05 -3.32
C SER A 105 -24.88 -10.60 -4.79
N THR A 106 -24.49 -11.49 -5.71
CA THR A 106 -24.56 -11.27 -7.16
C THR A 106 -25.79 -11.89 -7.79
N ASN A 107 -26.50 -12.70 -7.02
CA ASN A 107 -27.66 -13.47 -7.44
C ASN A 107 -28.79 -13.48 -6.40
N GLY A 108 -28.78 -12.56 -5.43
CA GLY A 108 -29.90 -12.32 -4.54
C GLY A 108 -30.92 -11.37 -5.15
N ASN A 109 -31.62 -10.63 -4.30
CA ASN A 109 -32.61 -9.65 -4.70
C ASN A 109 -32.78 -8.52 -3.68
N PRO A 110 -32.49 -7.26 -4.07
CA PRO A 110 -31.97 -6.85 -5.39
C PRO A 110 -30.53 -7.33 -5.64
N ALA A 111 -30.07 -7.28 -6.89
CA ALA A 111 -28.74 -7.78 -7.26
C ALA A 111 -28.31 -7.19 -8.62
N PRO A 112 -27.01 -7.19 -8.96
CA PRO A 112 -25.90 -7.61 -8.11
C PRO A 112 -25.37 -6.47 -7.23
N ASP A 113 -24.76 -6.83 -6.11
CA ASP A 113 -23.99 -5.93 -5.25
C ASP A 113 -22.52 -6.28 -5.28
N TRP A 114 -21.73 -5.24 -5.49
CA TRP A 114 -20.29 -5.34 -5.59
C TRP A 114 -19.62 -4.25 -4.77
N LEU A 115 -18.61 -4.64 -3.99
CA LEU A 115 -17.59 -3.72 -3.49
C LEU A 115 -16.41 -3.77 -4.45
N GLN A 116 -16.13 -2.67 -5.14
CA GLN A 116 -14.98 -2.57 -6.03
C GLN A 116 -13.82 -1.86 -5.35
N VAL A 117 -12.62 -2.42 -5.52
CA VAL A 117 -11.36 -1.78 -5.15
C VAL A 117 -10.65 -1.36 -6.43
N LEU A 118 -10.19 -0.11 -6.45
CA LEU A 118 -9.55 0.51 -7.61
C LEU A 118 -8.14 0.95 -7.27
N VAL A 119 -7.21 0.71 -8.20
CA VAL A 119 -5.84 1.23 -8.16
C VAL A 119 -5.62 2.06 -9.42
N ASN A 120 -5.30 3.34 -9.24
CA ASN A 120 -5.13 4.29 -10.35
C ASN A 120 -6.34 4.28 -11.32
N GLY A 121 -7.55 4.18 -10.75
CA GLY A 121 -8.82 4.13 -11.50
C GLY A 121 -9.17 2.78 -12.14
N ASN A 122 -8.31 1.76 -12.04
CA ASN A 122 -8.60 0.43 -12.57
C ASN A 122 -9.14 -0.48 -11.47
N VAL A 123 -10.24 -1.20 -11.73
CA VAL A 123 -10.77 -2.20 -10.79
C VAL A 123 -9.77 -3.35 -10.67
N VAL A 124 -9.24 -3.55 -9.46
CA VAL A 124 -8.29 -4.65 -9.14
C VAL A 124 -8.94 -5.76 -8.32
N ALA A 125 -10.04 -5.46 -7.65
CA ALA A 125 -10.85 -6.44 -6.93
C ALA A 125 -12.33 -6.07 -7.01
N GLN A 126 -13.16 -7.10 -6.98
CA GLN A 126 -14.61 -6.98 -6.95
C GLN A 126 -15.13 -8.05 -5.99
N LEU A 127 -15.65 -7.61 -4.84
CA LEU A 127 -16.05 -8.43 -3.71
C LEU A 127 -17.57 -8.40 -3.55
N THR A 128 -18.14 -9.44 -2.95
CA THR A 128 -19.58 -9.52 -2.66
C THR A 128 -19.79 -10.43 -1.44
N ALA A 129 -20.83 -10.11 -0.66
CA ALA A 129 -21.31 -10.92 0.45
C ALA A 129 -22.80 -11.22 0.26
N ASN A 130 -23.28 -12.26 0.93
CA ASN A 130 -24.68 -12.70 0.89
C ASN A 130 -25.34 -12.51 2.27
N ASN A 131 -25.15 -11.34 2.86
CA ASN A 131 -25.61 -11.02 4.20
C ASN A 131 -27.14 -11.09 4.35
N ALA A 132 -27.89 -10.68 3.32
CA ALA A 132 -29.36 -10.70 3.34
C ALA A 132 -29.95 -11.74 2.38
N SER A 133 -29.46 -11.80 1.13
CA SER A 133 -29.95 -12.76 0.14
C SER A 133 -28.88 -13.23 -0.84
N GLY A 134 -29.29 -14.14 -1.74
CA GLY A 134 -28.38 -14.83 -2.66
C GLY A 134 -27.49 -15.85 -1.97
N ASN A 135 -26.52 -16.39 -2.70
CA ASN A 135 -25.59 -17.39 -2.16
C ASN A 135 -24.18 -17.33 -2.73
N ASN A 136 -23.89 -16.40 -3.64
CA ASN A 136 -22.53 -16.19 -4.12
C ASN A 136 -21.76 -15.30 -3.13
N THR A 137 -20.51 -15.65 -2.88
CA THR A 137 -19.60 -14.84 -2.06
C THR A 137 -18.26 -14.78 -2.77
N GLU A 138 -17.63 -13.61 -2.78
CA GLU A 138 -16.30 -13.40 -3.34
C GLU A 138 -15.57 -12.40 -2.45
N TYR A 139 -14.48 -12.82 -1.83
CA TYR A 139 -13.74 -12.02 -0.85
C TYR A 139 -12.34 -11.64 -1.35
N GLY A 140 -12.05 -11.88 -2.64
CA GLY A 140 -10.82 -11.46 -3.30
C GLY A 140 -9.57 -12.14 -2.75
N GLY A 141 -9.70 -13.31 -2.11
CA GLY A 141 -8.60 -14.02 -1.44
C GLY A 141 -8.25 -13.49 -0.04
N GLY A 142 -9.03 -12.54 0.50
CA GLY A 142 -8.91 -12.09 1.88
C GLY A 142 -9.38 -13.14 2.90
N THR A 143 -9.03 -12.91 4.18
CA THR A 143 -9.45 -13.77 5.29
C THR A 143 -10.75 -13.23 5.87
N VAL A 144 -11.80 -14.05 5.86
CA VAL A 144 -13.06 -13.71 6.54
C VAL A 144 -12.85 -13.82 8.05
N ILE A 145 -12.97 -12.69 8.76
CA ILE A 145 -12.75 -12.61 10.21
C ILE A 145 -14.07 -12.53 10.99
N ALA A 146 -15.15 -12.16 10.32
CA ALA A 146 -16.52 -12.24 10.81
C ALA A 146 -17.43 -12.59 9.63
N LEU A 147 -18.28 -13.59 9.80
CA LEU A 147 -19.26 -14.02 8.81
C LEU A 147 -20.64 -14.03 9.45
N HIS A 148 -21.57 -13.30 8.85
CA HIS A 148 -22.93 -13.12 9.36
C HIS A 148 -22.97 -12.72 10.85
N GLN A 149 -22.19 -11.69 11.22
CA GLN A 149 -22.12 -11.16 12.59
C GLN A 149 -22.64 -9.72 12.65
N ASN A 150 -23.14 -9.27 13.78
CA ASN A 150 -23.41 -7.84 13.99
C ASN A 150 -22.12 -7.17 14.49
N THR A 151 -21.47 -6.43 13.61
CA THR A 151 -20.14 -5.84 13.80
C THR A 151 -20.15 -4.31 13.92
N ASP A 152 -21.29 -3.67 13.66
CA ASP A 152 -21.46 -2.22 13.66
C ASP A 152 -22.64 -1.72 14.53
N GLY A 153 -23.37 -2.65 15.16
CA GLY A 153 -24.50 -2.37 16.04
C GLY A 153 -25.85 -2.51 15.36
N GLN A 154 -25.92 -2.76 14.06
CA GLN A 154 -27.17 -2.93 13.32
C GLN A 154 -27.73 -4.35 13.49
N THR A 155 -28.97 -4.48 13.96
CA THR A 155 -29.56 -5.78 14.37
C THR A 155 -30.47 -6.44 13.33
N THR A 156 -30.74 -5.77 12.21
CA THR A 156 -31.69 -6.20 11.18
C THR A 156 -31.01 -7.13 10.18
N TYR A 157 -29.80 -6.78 9.79
CA TYR A 157 -28.98 -7.54 8.85
C TYR A 157 -27.65 -7.87 9.49
N SER A 158 -27.02 -8.93 8.99
CA SER A 158 -25.72 -9.37 9.45
C SER A 158 -24.61 -8.75 8.61
N ASP A 159 -23.41 -8.65 9.14
CA ASP A 159 -22.24 -8.16 8.43
C ASP A 159 -21.25 -9.28 8.10
N THR A 160 -20.38 -8.98 7.14
CA THR A 160 -19.21 -9.79 6.84
C THR A 160 -17.97 -8.89 6.82
N LEU A 161 -16.95 -9.27 7.60
CA LEU A 161 -15.66 -8.58 7.66
C LEU A 161 -14.57 -9.42 7.02
N VAL A 162 -13.73 -8.78 6.22
CA VAL A 162 -12.62 -9.40 5.51
C VAL A 162 -11.34 -8.63 5.77
N ASP A 163 -10.37 -9.28 6.42
CA ASP A 163 -8.98 -8.82 6.41
C ASP A 163 -8.39 -9.10 5.02
N PHE A 164 -8.10 -8.03 4.28
CA PHE A 164 -7.64 -8.14 2.90
C PHE A 164 -6.12 -8.07 2.75
N ALA A 165 -5.34 -7.94 3.83
CA ALA A 165 -3.90 -7.71 3.75
C ALA A 165 -3.14 -8.80 2.96
N ASN A 166 -3.65 -10.04 2.98
CA ASN A 166 -3.06 -11.18 2.27
C ASN A 166 -3.68 -11.44 0.88
N SER A 167 -4.57 -10.56 0.41
CA SER A 167 -5.24 -10.73 -0.88
C SER A 167 -4.25 -10.59 -2.05
N PRO A 168 -4.38 -11.37 -3.14
CA PRO A 168 -3.48 -11.26 -4.30
C PRO A 168 -3.48 -9.89 -4.98
N TRP A 169 -4.56 -9.12 -4.85
CA TRP A 169 -4.69 -7.77 -5.39
C TRP A 169 -4.12 -6.69 -4.47
N ALA A 170 -3.88 -7.00 -3.19
CA ALA A 170 -3.43 -6.02 -2.20
C ALA A 170 -1.92 -5.74 -2.29
N THR A 171 -1.15 -6.60 -2.95
CA THR A 171 0.28 -6.38 -3.21
C THR A 171 0.54 -6.33 -4.70
N PHE A 172 1.12 -5.23 -5.20
CA PHE A 172 1.34 -5.03 -6.63
C PHE A 172 2.62 -4.24 -6.92
N ALA A 173 3.17 -4.45 -8.11
CA ALA A 173 4.34 -3.72 -8.59
C ALA A 173 3.97 -2.25 -8.84
N HIS A 174 4.79 -1.33 -8.32
CA HIS A 174 4.56 0.10 -8.45
C HIS A 174 5.88 0.87 -8.26
N THR A 175 6.09 1.91 -9.07
CA THR A 175 7.29 2.77 -8.99
C THR A 175 6.95 4.25 -9.11
N GLY A 176 5.67 4.59 -9.27
CA GLY A 176 5.22 5.97 -9.49
C GLY A 176 5.34 6.81 -8.22
N SER A 177 5.57 8.11 -8.36
CA SER A 177 5.56 9.05 -7.23
C SER A 177 4.15 9.40 -6.74
N THR A 178 3.13 8.95 -7.47
CA THR A 178 1.71 9.14 -7.17
C THR A 178 0.97 7.81 -7.25
N LEU A 179 -0.07 7.65 -6.43
CA LEU A 179 -0.92 6.47 -6.39
C LEU A 179 -2.34 6.91 -6.00
N THR A 180 -3.37 6.32 -6.60
CA THR A 180 -4.73 6.40 -6.06
C THR A 180 -5.25 5.02 -5.69
N ILE A 181 -5.84 4.92 -4.50
CA ILE A 181 -6.55 3.73 -4.01
C ILE A 181 -7.98 4.14 -3.73
N ALA A 182 -8.95 3.45 -4.32
CA ALA A 182 -10.35 3.80 -4.20
C ALA A 182 -11.23 2.59 -3.89
N PHE A 183 -12.32 2.85 -3.19
CA PHE A 183 -13.33 1.87 -2.80
C PHE A 183 -14.70 2.43 -3.17
N ARG A 184 -15.56 1.59 -3.74
CA ARG A 184 -16.93 1.98 -4.06
C ARG A 184 -17.86 0.78 -4.07
N ALA A 185 -19.10 1.02 -3.69
CA ALA A 185 -20.17 0.12 -4.07
C ALA A 185 -20.44 0.21 -5.59
N ALA A 186 -20.99 -0.85 -6.16
CA ALA A 186 -21.33 -0.96 -7.56
C ALA A 186 -22.37 -2.06 -7.78
N GLY A 187 -22.92 -2.08 -8.99
CA GLY A 187 -23.97 -3.01 -9.38
C GLY A 187 -25.34 -2.36 -9.33
N ALA A 188 -26.30 -2.97 -10.02
CA ALA A 188 -27.68 -2.47 -10.09
C ALA A 188 -28.51 -2.86 -8.86
N GLY A 189 -27.98 -3.76 -8.02
CA GLY A 189 -28.59 -4.13 -6.75
C GLY A 189 -28.45 -3.05 -5.70
N TRP A 190 -27.28 -2.41 -5.65
CA TRP A 190 -26.89 -1.48 -4.58
C TRP A 190 -27.97 -0.46 -4.21
N GLN A 191 -28.38 -0.53 -2.95
CA GLN A 191 -29.42 0.29 -2.35
C GLN A 191 -28.82 1.43 -1.52
N GLY A 192 -27.72 1.17 -0.82
CA GLY A 192 -27.05 2.13 0.05
C GLY A 192 -27.87 2.53 1.29
N GLY A 193 -27.43 3.59 1.96
CA GLY A 193 -28.12 4.20 3.10
C GLY A 193 -28.15 3.31 4.34
N ALA A 194 -29.32 3.25 5.00
CA ALA A 194 -29.52 2.40 6.17
C ALA A 194 -29.69 0.91 5.82
N ASP A 195 -29.78 0.59 4.53
CA ASP A 195 -30.04 -0.75 4.04
C ASP A 195 -28.73 -1.48 3.74
N GLU A 196 -27.83 -0.84 2.98
CA GLU A 196 -26.52 -1.39 2.66
C GLU A 196 -25.43 -0.35 2.86
N SER A 197 -24.32 -0.78 3.46
CA SER A 197 -23.14 0.05 3.55
C SER A 197 -21.86 -0.77 3.45
N TRP A 198 -20.74 -0.09 3.23
CA TRP A 198 -19.44 -0.72 3.42
C TRP A 198 -18.57 0.12 4.32
N GLY A 199 -17.59 -0.52 4.93
CA GLY A 199 -16.60 0.17 5.73
C GLY A 199 -15.18 -0.31 5.53
N LEU A 200 -14.25 0.49 6.03
CA LEU A 200 -12.82 0.25 6.00
C LEU A 200 -12.23 0.64 7.35
N ASP A 201 -11.40 -0.24 7.90
CA ASP A 201 -10.69 -0.02 9.16
C ASP A 201 -9.24 -0.48 9.07
N ASP A 202 -8.40 0.04 9.95
CA ASP A 202 -6.94 -0.20 10.04
C ASP A 202 -6.25 -0.11 8.65
N PHE A 203 -6.64 0.90 7.86
CA PHE A 203 -6.18 1.02 6.48
C PHE A 203 -4.72 1.43 6.44
N SER A 204 -3.90 0.64 5.76
CA SER A 204 -2.47 0.90 5.62
C SER A 204 -1.99 0.77 4.18
N VAL A 205 -0.98 1.58 3.87
CA VAL A 205 -0.23 1.53 2.62
C VAL A 205 1.24 1.48 2.97
N THR A 206 1.94 0.47 2.46
CA THR A 206 3.38 0.30 2.64
C THR A 206 4.07 0.23 1.29
N ALA A 207 5.24 0.84 1.18
CA ALA A 207 6.09 0.79 0.01
C ALA A 207 7.35 -0.02 0.32
N SER A 208 7.77 -0.89 -0.60
CA SER A 208 8.96 -1.72 -0.43
C SER A 208 9.82 -1.74 -1.69
N GLY A 209 11.05 -2.25 -1.54
CA GLY A 209 12.00 -2.32 -2.66
C GLY A 209 12.67 -1.00 -3.00
N ALA A 210 12.75 -0.06 -2.05
CA ALA A 210 13.54 1.16 -2.21
C ALA A 210 15.00 0.80 -2.54
N THR A 211 15.49 1.25 -3.69
CA THR A 211 16.93 1.28 -3.93
C THR A 211 17.45 2.51 -3.20
N SER A 212 18.18 2.32 -2.10
CA SER A 212 18.98 3.43 -1.57
C SER A 212 19.82 3.95 -2.74
N PRO A 213 19.80 5.25 -3.05
CA PRO A 213 20.78 5.82 -3.96
C PRO A 213 22.12 5.40 -3.41
N VAL A 214 22.82 4.49 -4.09
CA VAL A 214 24.18 4.14 -3.74
C VAL A 214 24.89 5.49 -3.77
N PRO A 215 25.36 6.00 -2.62
CA PRO A 215 26.05 7.27 -2.65
C PRO A 215 27.19 7.09 -3.67
N GLU A 216 27.60 8.15 -4.35
CA GLU A 216 28.80 8.08 -5.18
C GLU A 216 30.07 8.47 -4.39
N PRO A 217 30.50 7.85 -3.25
CA PRO A 217 31.81 8.14 -2.67
C PRO A 217 32.93 7.77 -3.63
N ALA A 218 32.68 6.81 -4.52
CA ALA A 218 33.67 6.32 -5.46
C ALA A 218 33.84 7.22 -6.69
N ALA A 219 32.83 7.96 -7.15
CA ALA A 219 33.00 8.83 -8.32
C ALA A 219 34.06 9.92 -8.03
N TRP A 220 33.92 10.61 -6.90
CA TRP A 220 34.88 11.60 -6.43
C TRP A 220 36.22 10.98 -6.04
N GLY A 221 36.20 9.85 -5.31
CA GLY A 221 37.42 9.12 -4.95
C GLY A 221 38.22 8.63 -6.15
N MET A 222 37.55 8.16 -7.20
CA MET A 222 38.16 7.70 -8.46
C MET A 222 38.58 8.87 -9.36
N MET A 223 37.86 10.00 -9.34
CA MET A 223 38.30 11.22 -10.02
C MET A 223 39.58 11.75 -9.39
N ILE A 224 39.60 11.92 -8.05
CA ILE A 224 40.76 12.41 -7.32
C ILE A 224 41.91 11.41 -7.43
N GLY A 225 41.63 10.11 -7.30
CA GLY A 225 42.62 9.05 -7.50
C GLY A 225 43.18 9.02 -8.91
N GLY A 226 42.34 9.14 -9.93
CA GLY A 226 42.72 9.16 -11.35
C GLY A 226 43.53 10.40 -11.71
N PHE A 227 43.10 11.60 -11.29
CA PHE A 227 43.84 12.84 -11.49
C PHE A 227 45.14 12.86 -10.67
N GLY A 228 45.15 12.31 -9.46
CA GLY A 228 46.34 12.16 -8.64
C GLY A 228 47.39 11.26 -9.31
N LEU A 229 46.97 10.12 -9.87
CA LEU A 229 47.84 9.21 -10.62
C LEU A 229 48.35 9.82 -11.94
N ALA A 230 47.49 10.49 -12.70
CA ALA A 230 47.88 11.22 -13.90
C ALA A 230 48.89 12.34 -13.59
N GLY A 231 48.67 13.12 -12.53
CA GLY A 231 49.60 14.15 -12.06
C GLY A 231 50.95 13.56 -11.62
N MET A 232 50.94 12.44 -10.90
CA MET A 232 52.17 11.74 -10.48
C MET A 232 52.98 11.21 -11.67
N THR A 233 52.33 10.63 -12.68
CA THR A 233 53.01 10.14 -13.89
C THR A 233 53.61 11.28 -14.73
N MET A 234 52.91 12.41 -14.86
CA MET A 234 53.45 13.61 -15.52
C MET A 234 54.62 14.23 -14.75
N ARG A 235 54.57 14.25 -13.41
CA ARG A 235 55.65 14.78 -12.57
C ARG A 235 56.94 13.96 -12.68
N ARG A 236 56.85 12.63 -12.79
CA ARG A 236 58.03 11.75 -12.97
C ARG A 236 58.75 11.96 -14.31
N ARG A 237 58.04 12.41 -15.36
CA ARG A 237 58.66 12.69 -16.67
C ARG A 237 59.48 13.98 -16.69
N ARG A 238 59.17 14.96 -15.82
CA ARG A 238 59.95 16.20 -15.70
C ARG A 238 61.24 16.04 -14.90
N ALA A 239 61.28 15.11 -13.93
CA ALA A 239 62.48 14.86 -13.13
C ALA A 239 63.62 14.19 -13.92
N GLY A 240 63.35 13.63 -15.10
CA GLY A 240 64.36 13.06 -15.99
C GLY A 240 65.00 14.04 -16.98
N VAL A 241 64.63 15.33 -16.95
CA VAL A 241 65.12 16.37 -17.91
C VAL A 241 65.94 17.43 -17.18
N ALA A 242 66.81 17.02 -16.25
CA ALA A 242 67.86 17.86 -15.70
C ALA A 242 69.23 17.37 -16.22
N LEU A 243 69.65 17.99 -17.33
CA LEU A 243 71.00 18.24 -17.86
C LEU A 243 72.14 17.25 -17.52
N ALA A 244 72.63 16.55 -18.56
CA ALA A 244 73.95 16.71 -19.19
C ALA A 244 74.40 15.40 -19.84
#